data_AF-A0AAX1NC19-F1
#
_entry.id   AF-A0AAX1NC19-F1
#
_cell.length_a   1.000
_cell.length_b   1.000
_cell.length_c   1.000
_cell.angle_alpha   90.00
_cell.angle_beta   90.00
_cell.angle_gamma   90.00
#
_symmetry.space_group_name_H-M   'P 1'
#
loop_
_entity.id
_entity.type
_entity.pdbx_description
1 polymer ?
#
loop_
_entity_poly.entity_id
_entity_poly.type
_entity_poly.pdbx_seq_one_letter_code
_entity_poly.pdbx_strand_id
1 'polypeptide(L)'
;MSTIQNSKMYDLTQLQALSRGDDSFVTKMIDSFLTNLNEGIEEINEAVSYNDWATIAKVAHRLKPSFQILGVNSLSEVILHLEKDYLNDNFDENSYNEIIKKFVSSSGVLKGQIQQFLHN
;
A
#
# COMPACT_ATOMS: atom_id res chain seq x y z
N MET A 1 -11.04 -25.58 -16.25
CA MET A 1 -11.10 -25.12 -14.84
C MET A 1 -9.75 -24.51 -14.52
N SER A 2 -9.61 -23.20 -14.65
CA SER A 2 -8.36 -22.51 -14.33
C SER A 2 -8.39 -22.11 -12.87
N THR A 3 -7.55 -22.73 -12.06
CA THR A 3 -7.30 -22.33 -10.68
C THR A 3 -6.82 -20.89 -10.68
N ILE A 4 -7.59 -19.98 -10.09
CA ILE A 4 -7.13 -18.63 -9.79
C ILE A 4 -6.02 -18.80 -8.75
N GLN A 5 -4.76 -18.73 -9.20
CA GLN A 5 -3.67 -18.53 -8.26
C GLN A 5 -3.87 -17.15 -7.63
N ASN A 6 -4.26 -17.13 -6.36
CA ASN A 6 -4.23 -15.95 -5.53
C ASN A 6 -2.76 -15.62 -5.27
N SER A 7 -2.10 -14.92 -6.21
CA SER A 7 -0.69 -14.55 -6.07
C SER A 7 -0.55 -13.64 -4.85
N LYS A 8 0.41 -13.96 -3.97
CA LYS A 8 0.71 -13.11 -2.81
C LYS A 8 1.15 -11.73 -3.32
N MET A 9 0.58 -10.69 -2.72
CA MET A 9 0.88 -9.31 -3.06
C MET A 9 2.16 -8.79 -2.39
N TYR A 10 2.76 -9.58 -1.50
CA TYR A 10 3.91 -9.25 -0.65
C TYR A 10 4.96 -10.38 -0.62
N ASP A 11 6.18 -10.04 -0.23
CA ASP A 11 7.29 -10.96 0.01
C ASP A 11 8.06 -10.52 1.28
N LEU A 12 7.90 -11.28 2.37
CA LEU A 12 8.49 -10.95 3.66
C LEU A 12 9.95 -11.37 3.80
N THR A 13 10.58 -11.93 2.75
CA THR A 13 11.97 -12.42 2.81
C THR A 13 12.92 -11.35 3.31
N GLN A 14 12.77 -10.10 2.84
CA GLN A 14 13.58 -8.97 3.31
C GLN A 14 13.33 -8.65 4.78
N LEU A 15 12.07 -8.57 5.20
CA LEU A 15 11.70 -8.29 6.58
C LEU A 15 12.20 -9.38 7.54
N GLN A 16 12.12 -10.65 7.15
CA GLN A 16 12.64 -11.79 7.90
C GLN A 16 14.17 -11.76 7.99
N ALA A 17 14.87 -11.38 6.93
CA ALA A 17 16.31 -11.20 6.98
C ALA A 17 16.72 -10.06 7.95
N LEU A 18 15.93 -8.98 7.98
CA LEU A 18 16.13 -7.85 8.91
C LEU A 18 15.85 -8.22 10.36
N SER A 19 14.88 -9.12 10.61
CA SER A 19 14.53 -9.56 11.96
C SER A 19 15.58 -10.46 12.61
N ARG A 20 16.49 -11.05 11.82
CA ARG A 20 17.51 -12.01 12.29
C ARG A 20 16.90 -13.18 13.08
N GLY A 21 15.69 -13.60 12.71
CA GLY A 21 14.96 -14.70 13.36
C GLY A 21 14.07 -14.29 14.53
N ASP A 22 13.89 -12.98 14.78
CA ASP A 22 12.91 -12.49 15.76
C ASP A 22 11.51 -12.36 15.12
N ASP A 23 10.69 -13.39 15.28
CA ASP A 23 9.32 -13.41 14.76
C ASP A 23 8.41 -12.35 15.44
N SER A 24 8.73 -11.96 16.68
CA SER A 24 8.01 -10.89 17.37
C SER A 24 8.27 -9.53 16.73
N PHE A 25 9.48 -9.31 16.22
CA PHE A 25 9.83 -8.13 15.45
C PHE A 25 9.08 -8.10 14.11
N VAL A 26 9.03 -9.22 13.39
CA VAL A 26 8.29 -9.33 12.11
C VAL A 26 6.82 -8.98 12.33
N THR A 27 6.19 -9.56 13.35
CA THR A 27 4.79 -9.30 13.69
C THR A 27 4.54 -7.82 13.98
N LYS A 28 5.37 -7.18 14.84
CA LYS A 28 5.24 -5.76 15.16
C LYS A 28 5.38 -4.85 13.94
N MET A 29 6.28 -5.18 13.02
CA MET A 29 6.48 -4.42 11.78
C MET A 29 5.29 -4.56 10.84
N ILE A 30 4.70 -5.75 10.75
CA ILE A 30 3.47 -5.99 9.99
C ILE A 30 2.29 -5.22 10.61
N ASP A 31 2.12 -5.26 11.93
CA ASP A 31 1.05 -4.54 12.62
C ASP A 31 1.17 -3.03 12.42
N SER A 32 2.40 -2.49 12.51
CA SER A 32 2.69 -1.08 12.24
C SER A 32 2.38 -0.72 10.78
N PHE A 33 2.74 -1.59 9.83
CA PHE A 33 2.40 -1.42 8.43
C PHE A 33 0.89 -1.36 8.21
N LEU A 34 0.13 -2.31 8.77
CA LEU A 34 -1.32 -2.36 8.63
C LEU A 34 -2.01 -1.14 9.24
N THR A 35 -1.51 -0.67 10.39
CA THR A 35 -2.00 0.55 11.04
C THR A 35 -1.80 1.76 10.14
N ASN A 36 -0.56 2.01 9.71
CA ASN A 36 -0.23 3.11 8.82
C ASN A 36 -1.00 3.05 7.49
N LEU A 37 -1.21 1.85 6.95
CA LEU A 37 -1.98 1.65 5.71
C LEU A 37 -3.45 2.06 5.89
N ASN A 38 -4.08 1.67 7.00
CA ASN A 38 -5.47 2.06 7.27
C ASN A 38 -5.60 3.59 7.45
N GLU A 39 -4.73 4.18 8.27
CA GLU A 39 -4.70 5.64 8.49
C GLU A 39 -4.46 6.39 7.17
N GLY A 40 -3.54 5.89 6.34
CA GLY A 40 -3.27 6.47 5.02
C GLY A 40 -4.46 6.38 4.07
N ILE A 41 -5.21 5.28 4.08
CA ILE A 41 -6.43 5.15 3.25
C ILE A 41 -7.51 6.13 3.72
N GLU A 42 -7.69 6.30 5.04
CA GLU A 42 -8.62 7.26 5.59
C GLU A 42 -8.24 8.70 5.19
N GLU A 43 -6.98 9.08 5.35
CA GLU A 43 -6.46 10.40 4.95
C GLU A 43 -6.59 10.65 3.44
N ILE A 44 -6.34 9.63 2.60
CA ILE A 44 -6.54 9.73 1.14
C ILE A 44 -8.02 9.96 0.81
N ASN A 45 -8.94 9.22 1.43
CA ASN A 45 -10.37 9.38 1.18
C ASN A 45 -10.87 10.76 1.59
N GLU A 46 -10.37 11.30 2.71
CA GLU A 46 -10.67 12.66 3.12
C GLU A 46 -10.11 13.68 2.13
N ALA A 47 -8.84 13.56 1.73
CA ALA A 47 -8.20 14.45 0.78
C ALA A 47 -8.91 14.47 -0.59
N VAL A 48 -9.43 13.33 -1.07
CA VAL A 48 -10.27 13.27 -2.28
C VAL A 48 -11.50 14.16 -2.16
N SER A 49 -12.16 14.22 -1.00
CA SER A 49 -13.36 15.03 -0.82
C SER A 49 -13.09 16.55 -0.92
N TYR A 50 -11.83 16.96 -0.75
CA TYR A 50 -11.38 18.34 -0.85
C TYR A 50 -10.52 18.62 -2.10
N ASN A 51 -10.34 17.63 -2.99
CA ASN A 51 -9.41 17.70 -4.12
C ASN A 51 -7.96 18.05 -3.70
N ASP A 52 -7.53 17.62 -2.51
CA ASP A 52 -6.18 17.87 -1.97
C ASP A 52 -5.18 16.81 -2.45
N TRP A 53 -4.80 16.90 -3.72
CA TRP A 53 -3.86 15.97 -4.36
C TRP A 53 -2.46 16.01 -3.72
N ALA A 54 -2.07 17.16 -3.16
CA ALA A 54 -0.80 17.31 -2.48
C ALA A 54 -0.75 16.47 -1.20
N THR A 55 -1.86 16.38 -0.46
CA THR A 55 -1.96 15.49 0.70
C THR A 55 -1.94 14.03 0.29
N ILE A 56 -2.66 13.62 -0.76
CA ILE A 56 -2.60 12.24 -1.29
C ILE A 56 -1.16 11.84 -1.64
N ALA A 57 -0.43 12.72 -2.31
CA ALA A 57 0.96 12.47 -2.67
C ALA A 57 1.89 12.33 -1.44
N LYS A 58 1.69 13.15 -0.40
CA LYS A 58 2.43 13.04 0.87
C LYS A 58 2.14 11.71 1.56
N VAL A 59 0.90 11.27 1.59
CA VAL A 59 0.51 9.97 2.15
C VAL A 59 1.18 8.84 1.36
N ALA A 60 1.13 8.87 0.03
CA ALA A 60 1.78 7.88 -0.82
C ALA A 60 3.28 7.80 -0.55
N HIS A 61 3.96 8.95 -0.46
CA HIS A 61 5.38 9.02 -0.10
C HIS A 61 5.67 8.41 1.28
N ARG A 62 4.82 8.68 2.27
CA ARG A 62 4.96 8.14 3.65
C ARG A 62 4.79 6.62 3.70
N LEU A 63 3.87 6.07 2.91
CA LEU A 63 3.60 4.63 2.88
C LEU A 63 4.69 3.84 2.12
N LYS A 64 5.23 4.41 1.05
CA LYS A 64 6.17 3.76 0.11
C LYS A 64 7.32 2.97 0.76
N PRO A 65 8.06 3.47 1.77
CA PRO A 65 9.16 2.72 2.38
C PRO A 65 8.69 1.41 3.02
N SER A 66 7.52 1.43 3.64
CA SER A 66 6.97 0.25 4.31
C SER A 66 6.52 -0.83 3.30
N PHE A 67 5.99 -0.42 2.15
CA PHE A 67 5.68 -1.31 1.03
C PHE A 67 6.94 -2.01 0.50
N GLN A 68 8.06 -1.29 0.42
CA GLN A 68 9.34 -1.85 0.00
C GLN A 68 9.86 -2.89 1.01
N ILE A 69 9.83 -2.58 2.31
CA ILE A 69 10.31 -3.48 3.37
C ILE A 69 9.50 -4.79 3.42
N LEU A 70 8.18 -4.71 3.20
CA LEU A 70 7.28 -5.86 3.18
C LEU A 70 7.23 -6.56 1.80
N GLY A 71 8.00 -6.10 0.82
CA GLY A 71 8.05 -6.69 -0.52
C GLY A 71 6.74 -6.57 -1.31
N VAL A 72 5.96 -5.51 -1.09
CA VAL A 72 4.67 -5.26 -1.74
C VAL A 72 4.86 -4.70 -3.14
N ASN A 73 5.35 -5.53 -4.05
CA ASN A 73 5.69 -5.11 -5.42
C ASN A 73 4.45 -4.79 -6.27
N SER A 74 3.32 -5.42 -5.97
CA SER A 74 2.06 -5.26 -6.71
C SER A 74 1.46 -3.85 -6.67
N LEU A 75 1.85 -3.03 -5.68
CA LEU A 75 1.34 -1.67 -5.49
C LEU A 75 2.40 -0.59 -5.68
N SER A 76 3.66 -0.96 -5.97
CA SER A 76 4.76 0.00 -6.12
C SER A 76 4.52 1.05 -7.21
N GLU A 77 3.98 0.63 -8.36
CA GLU A 77 3.65 1.54 -9.46
C GLU A 77 2.48 2.45 -9.09
N VAL A 78 1.43 1.90 -8.48
CA VAL A 78 0.25 2.67 -8.03
C VAL A 78 0.65 3.76 -7.03
N ILE A 79 1.47 3.42 -6.03
CA ILE A 79 1.98 4.39 -5.06
C ILE A 79 2.80 5.49 -5.74
N LEU A 80 3.62 5.13 -6.73
CA LEU A 80 4.42 6.11 -7.46
C LEU A 80 3.56 7.11 -8.23
N HIS A 81 2.49 6.63 -8.86
CA HIS A 81 1.53 7.50 -9.54
C HIS A 81 0.80 8.43 -8.58
N LEU A 82 0.33 7.91 -7.44
CA LEU A 82 -0.27 8.74 -6.39
C LEU A 82 0.70 9.83 -5.90
N GLU A 83 1.99 9.51 -5.77
CA GLU A 83 3.02 10.45 -5.32
C GLU A 83 3.29 11.59 -6.32
N LYS A 84 3.12 11.37 -7.63
CA LYS A 84 3.71 12.25 -8.66
C LYS A 84 2.75 12.78 -9.71
N ASP A 85 1.70 12.05 -10.08
CA ASP A 85 0.95 12.36 -11.30
C ASP A 85 0.25 13.73 -11.26
N TYR A 86 -0.12 14.22 -10.07
CA TYR A 86 -0.71 15.54 -9.88
C TYR A 86 0.23 16.72 -10.18
N LEU A 87 1.54 16.46 -10.29
CA LEU A 87 2.55 17.47 -10.64
C LEU A 87 2.77 17.58 -12.16
N ASN A 88 2.16 16.70 -12.96
CA ASN A 88 2.35 16.69 -14.40
C ASN A 88 1.54 17.83 -15.06
N ASP A 89 2.11 18.44 -16.09
CA ASP A 89 1.45 19.52 -16.86
C ASP A 89 0.13 19.08 -17.51
N ASN A 90 -0.03 17.78 -17.76
CA ASN A 90 -1.23 17.15 -18.33
C ASN A 90 -2.04 16.37 -17.30
N PHE A 91 -2.05 16.81 -16.03
CA PHE A 91 -2.81 16.18 -14.97
C PHE A 91 -4.27 15.97 -15.37
N ASP A 92 -4.70 14.70 -15.34
CA ASP A 92 -6.09 14.29 -15.54
C ASP A 92 -6.65 13.76 -14.22
N GLU A 93 -7.55 14.55 -13.64
CA GLU A 93 -8.21 14.22 -12.37
C GLU A 93 -8.99 12.90 -12.45
N ASN A 94 -9.59 12.56 -13.60
CA ASN A 94 -10.34 11.31 -13.75
C ASN A 94 -9.41 10.10 -13.66
N SER A 95 -8.32 10.10 -14.44
CA SER A 95 -7.28 9.07 -14.36
C SER A 95 -6.71 8.95 -12.95
N TYR A 96 -6.40 10.08 -12.30
CA TYR A 96 -5.87 10.07 -10.95
C TYR A 96 -6.85 9.47 -9.93
N ASN A 97 -8.14 9.79 -10.04
CA ASN A 97 -9.18 9.18 -9.22
C ASN A 97 -9.32 7.66 -9.46
N GLU A 98 -9.12 7.16 -10.68
CA GLU A 98 -9.08 5.72 -10.94
C GLU A 98 -7.86 5.03 -10.28
N ILE A 99 -6.71 5.70 -10.26
CA ILE A 99 -5.51 5.22 -9.57
C ILE A 99 -5.77 5.15 -8.05
N ILE A 100 -6.44 6.15 -7.48
CA ILE A 100 -6.85 6.15 -6.06
C ILE A 100 -7.79 4.97 -5.76
N LYS A 101 -8.84 4.76 -6.56
CA LYS A 101 -9.76 3.63 -6.39
C LYS A 101 -9.04 2.29 -6.46
N LYS A 102 -8.10 2.14 -7.40
CA LYS A 102 -7.26 0.95 -7.53
C LYS A 102 -6.41 0.75 -6.27
N PHE A 103 -5.76 1.80 -5.77
CA PHE A 103 -4.98 1.75 -4.53
C PHE A 103 -5.79 1.30 -3.33
N VAL A 104 -6.97 1.88 -3.10
CA VAL A 104 -7.85 1.54 -1.97
C VAL A 104 -8.30 0.09 -2.07
N SER A 105 -8.75 -0.34 -3.25
CA SER A 105 -9.23 -1.71 -3.48
C SER A 105 -8.11 -2.75 -3.29
N SER A 106 -6.94 -2.51 -3.88
CA SER A 106 -5.78 -3.40 -3.77
C SER A 106 -5.21 -3.44 -2.35
N SER A 107 -5.23 -2.32 -1.63
CA SER A 107 -4.82 -2.27 -0.23
C SER A 107 -5.74 -3.09 0.68
N GLY A 108 -7.04 -3.13 0.37
CA GLY A 108 -7.99 -4.02 1.05
C GLY A 108 -7.66 -5.51 0.86
N VAL A 109 -7.30 -5.91 -0.37
CA VAL A 109 -6.86 -7.28 -0.68
C VAL A 109 -5.56 -7.60 0.05
N LEU A 110 -4.57 -6.71 -0.01
CA LEU A 110 -3.29 -6.86 0.68
C LEU A 110 -3.48 -7.05 2.19
N LYS A 111 -4.29 -6.18 2.81
CA LYS A 111 -4.64 -6.28 4.24
C LYS A 111 -5.22 -7.65 4.56
N GLY A 112 -6.18 -8.13 3.76
CA GLY A 112 -6.75 -9.47 3.94
C GLY A 112 -5.71 -10.59 3.86
N GLN A 113 -4.80 -10.55 2.87
CA GLN A 113 -3.75 -11.56 2.72
C GLN A 113 -2.74 -11.53 3.88
N ILE A 114 -2.39 -10.36 4.40
CA ILE A 114 -1.47 -10.21 5.55
C ILE A 114 -2.16 -10.67 6.84
N GLN A 115 -3.41 -10.28 7.07
CA GLN A 115 -4.16 -10.72 8.25
C GLN A 115 -4.35 -12.23 8.28
N GLN A 116 -4.57 -12.86 7.12
CA GLN A 116 -4.62 -14.32 7.04
C GLN A 116 -3.27 -14.95 7.42
N PHE A 117 -2.14 -14.33 7.04
CA PHE A 117 -0.81 -14.80 7.42
C PHE A 117 -0.57 -14.74 8.93
N LEU A 118 -1.00 -13.68 9.62
CA LEU A 118 -0.81 -13.54 11.07
C LEU A 118 -1.62 -14.54 11.92
N HIS A 119 -2.69 -15.11 11.37
CA HIS A 119 -3.55 -16.09 12.06
C HIS A 119 -3.19 -17.56 11.74
N ASN A 120 -2.18 -17.81 10.90
CA ASN A 120 -1.66 -19.14 10.61
C ASN A 120 -0.40 -19.42 11.43
#